data_AF-A0A961WN60-F1
#
_entry.id   AF-A0A961WN60-F1
#
_cell.length_a   1.000
_cell.length_b   1.000
_cell.length_c   1.000
_cell.angle_alpha   90.00
_cell.angle_beta   90.00
_cell.angle_gamma   90.00
#
_symmetry.space_group_name_H-M   'P 1'
#
loop_
_entity.id
_entity.type
_entity.pdbx_description
1 polymer ?
#
loop_
_entity_poly.entity_id
_entity_poly.type
_entity_poly.pdbx_seq_one_letter_code
_entity_poly.pdbx_strand_id
1 'polypeptide(L)' 'MSAPLKIAVVTGEESGDLLAADLVAALARKSGRPIELMGVGGGHLAALGLTTLFDPSSIALMGISAV' A
#
# COMPACT_ATOMS: atom_id res chain seq x y z
N MET A 1 25.73 2.11 -4.23
CA MET A 1 24.46 1.65 -3.63
C MET A 1 23.50 1.34 -4.78
N SER A 2 22.77 0.22 -4.71
CA SER A 2 21.77 -0.10 -5.75
C SER A 2 20.56 0.82 -5.62
N ALA A 3 19.96 1.24 -6.73
CA ALA A 3 18.82 2.16 -6.73
C ALA A 3 17.65 1.59 -5.91
N PRO A 4 16.78 2.41 -5.30
CA PRO A 4 15.57 1.92 -4.64
C PRO A 4 14.66 1.15 -5.60
N LEU A 5 13.92 0.17 -5.07
CA LEU A 5 12.83 -0.51 -5.76
C LEU A 5 11.57 0.33 -5.62
N LYS A 6 11.10 0.90 -6.73
CA LYS A 6 9.85 1.64 -6.77
C LYS A 6 8.70 0.68 -7.02
N ILE A 7 7.74 0.61 -6.10
CA ILE A 7 6.61 -0.33 -6.17
C ILE A 7 5.31 0.47 -6.04
N ALA A 8 4.42 0.28 -7.01
CA ALA A 8 3.05 0.78 -6.94
C ALA A 8 2.13 -0.30 -6.37
N VAL A 9 1.29 0.06 -5.39
CA VAL A 9 0.34 -0.84 -4.74
C VAL A 9 -1.04 -0.19 -4.68
N VAL A 10 -2.09 -0.94 -4.99
CA VAL A 10 -3.49 -0.50 -4.89
C VAL A 10 -4.29 -1.59 -4.18
N THR A 11 -4.88 -1.26 -3.03
CA THR A 11 -5.74 -2.17 -2.27
C THR A 11 -7.09 -1.50 -1.98
N GLY A 12 -8.19 -2.23 -2.17
CA GLY A 12 -9.55 -1.72 -1.94
C GLY A 12 -10.15 -2.11 -0.58
N GLU A 13 -9.55 -3.08 0.11
CA GLU A 13 -10.04 -3.64 1.38
C GLU A 13 -8.86 -3.86 2.34
N GLU A 14 -9.16 -3.92 3.65
CA GLU A 14 -8.15 -4.16 4.71
C GLU A 14 -7.40 -5.48 4.52
N SER A 15 -8.08 -6.53 4.03
CA SER A 15 -7.48 -7.81 3.71
C SER A 15 -6.38 -7.68 2.63
N GLY A 16 -6.60 -6.83 1.63
CA GLY A 16 -5.62 -6.53 0.59
C GLY A 16 -4.43 -5.73 1.11
N ASP A 17 -4.67 -4.79 2.02
CA ASP A 17 -3.63 -3.99 2.68
C ASP A 17 -2.65 -4.86 3.48
N LEU A 18 -3.16 -5.83 4.25
CA LEU A 18 -2.36 -6.82 4.97
C LEU A 18 -1.47 -7.65 4.04
N LEU A 19 -2.07 -8.24 2.99
CA LEU A 19 -1.34 -9.08 2.04
C LEU A 19 -0.26 -8.29 1.29
N ALA A 20 -0.58 -7.05 0.90
CA ALA A 20 0.35 -6.20 0.20
C ALA A 20 1.51 -5.77 1.13
N ALA A 21 1.24 -5.47 2.39
CA ALA A 21 2.27 -5.14 3.37
C ALA A 21 3.27 -6.30 3.56
N ASP A 22 2.76 -7.53 3.69
CA ASP A 22 3.59 -8.74 3.79
C ASP A 22 4.45 -8.96 2.55
N LEU A 23 3.87 -8.76 1.36
CA LEU A 23 4.58 -8.85 0.09
C LEU A 23 5.72 -7.83 0.01
N VAL A 24 5.45 -6.57 0.34
CA VAL A 24 6.46 -5.50 0.32
C VAL A 24 7.58 -5.80 1.29
N ALA A 25 7.27 -6.24 2.51
CA ALA A 25 8.27 -6.62 3.51
C ALA A 25 9.15 -7.79 3.02
N ALA A 26 8.54 -8.80 2.39
CA ALA A 26 9.27 -9.92 1.80
C ALA A 26 10.18 -9.49 0.65
N LEU A 27 9.71 -8.58 -0.21
CA LEU A 27 10.51 -8.01 -1.32
C LEU A 27 11.69 -7.18 -0.81
N ALA A 28 11.49 -6.36 0.23
CA ALA A 28 12.57 -5.62 0.87
C ALA A 28 13.67 -6.56 1.39
N ARG A 29 13.28 -7.61 2.14
CA ARG A 29 14.22 -8.62 2.66
C ARG A 29 14.96 -9.37 1.55
N LYS A 30 14.24 -9.80 0.51
CA LYS A 30 14.83 -10.63 -0.57
C LYS A 30 15.71 -9.82 -1.51
N SER A 31 15.37 -8.56 -1.76
CA SER A 31 16.13 -7.70 -2.66
C SER A 31 17.34 -7.04 -1.99
N GLY A 32 17.30 -6.84 -0.67
CA GLY A 32 18.29 -6.05 0.06
C GLY A 32 18.34 -4.58 -0.38
N ARG A 33 17.29 -4.10 -1.06
CA ARG A 33 17.20 -2.74 -1.59
C ARG A 33 16.15 -1.96 -0.80
N PRO A 34 16.35 -0.64 -0.61
CA PRO A 34 15.30 0.21 -0.08
C PRO A 34 14.08 0.18 -1.01
N ILE A 35 12.88 0.18 -0.43
CA ILE A 35 11.62 0.23 -1.18
C ILE A 35 11.08 1.67 -1.14
N GLU A 36 10.64 2.17 -2.29
CA GLU A 36 9.81 3.37 -2.41
C GLU A 36 8.40 2.94 -2.80
N LEU A 37 7.43 3.22 -1.94
CA LEU A 37 6.02 2.84 -2.15
C LEU A 37 5.18 4.01 -2.66
N MET A 38 4.31 3.73 -3.61
CA MET A 38 3.31 4.69 -4.12
C MET A 38 1.97 3.99 -4.39
N GLY A 39 0.85 4.71 -4.29
CA GLY A 39 -0.48 4.19 -4.66
C GLY A 39 -1.55 4.39 -3.60
N VAL A 40 -2.41 3.39 -3.40
CA VAL A 40 -3.58 3.45 -2.49
C VAL A 40 -3.53 2.24 -1.58
N GLY A 41 -3.55 2.50 -0.27
CA GLY A 41 -3.41 1.47 0.75
C GLY A 41 -4.01 1.89 2.07
N GLY A 42 -4.22 0.91 2.94
CA GLY A 42 -4.67 1.10 4.31
C GLY A 42 -3.52 1.42 5.25
N GLY A 43 -3.76 1.21 6.55
CA GLY A 43 -2.81 1.54 7.60
C GLY A 43 -1.52 0.71 7.57
N HIS A 44 -1.57 -0.54 7.10
CA HIS A 44 -0.40 -1.43 7.08
C HIS A 44 0.60 -0.99 6.01
N LEU A 45 0.14 -0.64 4.81
CA LEU A 45 1.00 -0.08 3.78
C LEU A 45 1.51 1.33 4.16
N ALA A 46 0.67 2.15 4.81
CA ALA A 46 1.09 3.46 5.32
C ALA A 46 2.22 3.35 6.34
N ALA A 47 2.17 2.36 7.25
CA ALA A 47 3.24 2.07 8.20
C ALA A 47 4.56 1.65 7.52
N LEU A 48 4.49 1.13 6.29
CA LEU A 48 5.66 0.80 5.47
C LEU A 48 6.16 1.98 4.61
N GLY A 49 5.60 3.17 4.80
CA GLY A 49 6.00 4.38 4.07
C GLY A 49 5.26 4.60 2.76
N LEU A 50 4.13 3.90 2.53
CA LEU A 50 3.24 4.24 1.43
C LEU A 50 2.75 5.67 1.60
N THR A 51 3.13 6.53 0.65
CA THR A 51 2.46 7.82 0.50
C THR A 51 1.16 7.57 -0.23
N THR A 52 0.06 7.54 0.54
CA THR A 52 -1.27 7.32 -0.03
C THR A 52 -1.61 8.50 -0.95
N LEU A 53 -1.95 8.22 -2.20
CA LEU A 53 -2.34 9.23 -3.18
C LEU A 53 -3.78 9.72 -2.95
N PHE A 54 -4.57 8.96 -2.20
CA PHE A 54 -5.98 9.23 -1.94
C PHE A 54 -6.34 8.81 -0.52
N ASP A 55 -7.02 9.69 0.21
CA ASP A 55 -7.64 9.33 1.49
C ASP A 55 -8.83 8.38 1.20
N PRO A 56 -8.83 7.12 1.71
CA PRO A 56 -9.95 6.21 1.51
C PRO A 56 -11.30 6.79 1.98
N SER A 57 -11.28 7.68 2.97
CA SER A 57 -12.49 8.38 3.43
C SER A 57 -13.02 9.41 2.41
N SER A 58 -12.16 9.92 1.52
CA SER A 58 -12.54 10.88 0.47
C SER A 58 -13.13 10.24 -0.79
N ILE A 59 -12.91 8.94 -1.00
CA ILE A 59 -13.49 8.15 -2.11
C ILE A 59 -14.42 7.05 -1.59
N ALA A 60 -14.76 7.06 -0.30
CA ALA A 60 -15.90 6.30 0.18
C ALA A 60 -17.14 6.89 -0.49
N LEU A 61 -17.44 6.39 -1.68
CA LEU A 61 -18.67 6.61 -2.39
C LEU A 61 -19.69 5.90 -1.50
N MET A 62 -20.29 6.66 -0.58
CA MET A 62 -21.53 6.27 0.08
C MET A 62 -22.52 6.04 -1.06
N GLY A 63 -22.58 4.80 -1.55
CA GLY A 63 -23.68 4.36 -2.37
C GLY A 63 -24.98 4.64 -1.62
N ILE A 64 -26.08 4.68 -2.35
CA ILE A 64 -27.43 4.90 -1.77
C ILE A 64 -27.78 3.80 -0.72
N SER A 65 -26.95 2.76 -0.58
CA SER A 65 -26.84 1.91 0.61
C SER A 65 -25.41 1.36 0.71
N ALA A 66 -24.83 1.35 1.91
CA ALA A 66 -23.78 0.38 2.23
C ALA A 66 -24.47 -0.98 2.41
N VAL A 67 -23.98 -2.01 1.73
CA VAL A 67 -24.33 -3.42 1.98
C VAL A 67 -23.05 -4.11 2.42
#